data_AF-W9YAT8-F1
#
_entry.id   AF-W9YAT8-F1
#
_cell.length_a   1.000
_cell.length_b   1.000
_cell.length_c   1.000
_cell.angle_alpha   90.00
_cell.angle_beta   90.00
_cell.angle_gamma   90.00
#
_symmetry.space_group_name_H-M   'P 1'
#
loop_
_entity.id
_entity.type
_entity.pdbx_description
1 polymer ?
#
loop_
_entity_poly.entity_id
_entity_poly.type
_entity_poly.pdbx_seq_one_letter_code
_entity_poly.pdbx_strand_id
1 'polypeptide(L)'
;SWICPNERQSQVLVTTTFHFIGLDHPLYDVTSWKLSESKYLVERWQLFIEGTDGWTTAFCENHDSGRAVSRFGSDSTAHWKTSADIIAQGQSTLTGSLFLYQGQEFGMCNIPGLWPIEESKE
;
A
#
# COMPACT_ATOMS: atom_id res chain seq x y z
N SER A 1 0.69 10.25 15.69
CA SER A 1 -0.27 10.46 16.79
C SER A 1 -0.33 9.18 17.61
N TRP A 2 -0.16 9.28 18.93
CA TRP A 2 -0.29 8.13 19.85
C TRP A 2 -1.77 7.93 20.19
N ILE A 3 -2.28 6.70 20.09
CA ILE A 3 -3.68 6.37 20.37
C ILE A 3 -3.81 5.97 21.84
N CYS A 4 -4.71 6.66 22.57
CA CYS A 4 -5.04 6.39 23.97
C CYS A 4 -6.10 5.27 24.06
N PRO A 5 -5.99 4.28 24.96
CA PRO A 5 -6.80 3.05 24.89
C PRO A 5 -8.25 3.15 25.42
N ASN A 6 -8.73 4.32 25.88
CA ASN A 6 -9.83 4.34 26.85
C ASN A 6 -11.05 5.23 26.54
N GLU A 7 -11.28 5.61 25.28
CA GLU A 7 -12.56 6.23 24.90
C GLU A 7 -13.27 5.41 23.82
N ARG A 8 -14.54 5.03 24.10
CA ARG A 8 -15.50 4.43 23.16
C ARG A 8 -15.88 5.43 22.07
N GLN A 9 -14.96 5.70 21.19
CA GLN A 9 -15.22 6.30 19.90
C GLN A 9 -15.19 5.13 18.93
N SER A 10 -16.19 5.00 18.06
CA SER A 10 -16.09 4.14 16.88
C SER A 10 -14.97 4.70 16.01
N GLN A 11 -13.74 4.24 16.26
CA GLN A 11 -12.54 4.71 15.60
C GLN A 11 -12.43 4.00 14.25
N VAL A 12 -12.55 4.75 13.16
CA VAL A 12 -12.07 4.28 11.86
C VAL A 12 -10.56 4.28 11.95
N LEU A 13 -9.97 3.10 12.12
CA LEU A 13 -8.53 2.93 12.03
C LEU A 13 -8.19 2.84 10.56
N VAL A 14 -7.55 3.88 10.02
CA VAL A 14 -7.00 3.83 8.66
C VAL A 14 -5.79 2.89 8.68
N THR A 15 -6.07 1.61 8.60
CA THR A 15 -5.06 0.57 8.46
C THR A 15 -4.54 0.60 7.04
N THR A 16 -3.23 0.59 6.90
CA THR A 16 -2.58 0.61 5.60
C THR A 16 -1.79 -0.67 5.41
N THR A 17 -2.26 -1.55 4.53
CA THR A 17 -1.73 -2.91 4.41
C THR A 17 -0.30 -2.95 3.89
N PHE A 18 0.09 -2.05 2.98
CA PHE A 18 1.38 -2.12 2.27
C PHE A 18 2.34 -0.96 2.55
N HIS A 19 1.88 0.13 3.17
CA HIS A 19 2.70 1.35 3.40
C HIS A 19 3.83 1.15 4.44
N PHE A 20 3.80 0.06 5.20
CA PHE A 20 4.81 -0.25 6.22
C PHE A 20 5.92 -1.20 5.76
N ILE A 21 5.84 -1.73 4.54
CA ILE A 21 6.93 -2.55 3.98
C ILE A 21 7.99 -1.56 3.46
N GLY A 22 9.08 -1.40 4.21
CA GLY A 22 10.18 -0.50 3.83
C GLY A 22 10.15 0.90 4.44
N LEU A 23 9.66 1.06 5.68
CA LEU A 23 9.96 2.27 6.46
C LEU A 23 11.43 2.30 6.90
N ASP A 24 12.33 2.52 5.94
CA ASP A 24 13.55 3.28 6.14
C ASP A 24 13.69 4.19 4.90
N HIS A 25 13.60 5.51 5.14
CA HIS A 25 13.88 6.67 4.27
C HIS A 25 14.32 6.46 2.79
N PRO A 26 13.90 7.33 1.83
CA PRO A 26 12.73 8.23 1.73
C PRO A 26 11.49 7.54 1.12
N LEU A 27 10.31 8.17 1.25
CA LEU A 27 8.97 7.68 0.84
C LEU A 27 8.82 7.14 -0.60
N TYR A 28 9.84 7.36 -1.42
CA TYR A 28 9.86 7.11 -2.86
C TYR A 28 10.85 6.03 -3.29
N ASP A 29 11.76 5.59 -2.41
CA ASP A 29 12.73 4.56 -2.76
C ASP A 29 12.15 3.15 -2.58
N VAL A 30 12.34 2.33 -3.61
CA VAL A 30 11.96 0.90 -3.57
C VAL A 30 13.04 0.15 -2.81
N THR A 31 12.90 0.05 -1.50
CA THR A 31 13.77 -0.79 -0.67
C THR A 31 13.47 -2.27 -0.93
N SER A 32 14.49 -3.13 -0.86
CA SER A 32 14.28 -4.58 -0.94
C SER A 32 13.49 -5.08 0.28
N TRP A 33 12.48 -5.91 0.04
CA TRP A 33 11.64 -6.51 1.08
C TRP A 33 11.37 -7.99 0.75
N LYS A 34 11.05 -8.79 1.77
CA LYS A 34 10.68 -10.20 1.60
C LYS A 34 9.17 -10.37 1.64
N LEU A 35 8.65 -11.29 0.84
CA LEU A 35 7.22 -11.67 0.86
C LEU A 35 6.73 -12.11 2.25
N SER A 36 7.60 -12.66 3.10
CA SER A 36 7.26 -12.99 4.49
C SER A 36 6.95 -11.75 5.34
N GLU A 37 7.65 -10.64 5.11
CA GLU A 37 7.47 -9.39 5.85
C GLU A 37 6.15 -8.73 5.46
N SER A 38 5.82 -8.72 4.16
CA SER A 38 4.53 -8.21 3.70
C SER A 38 3.35 -9.03 4.25
N LYS A 39 3.44 -10.36 4.23
CA LYS A 39 2.43 -11.25 4.80
C LYS A 39 2.24 -11.01 6.30
N TYR A 40 3.33 -10.89 7.05
CA TYR A 40 3.29 -10.59 8.48
C TYR A 40 2.59 -9.26 8.77
N LEU A 41 2.89 -8.22 7.99
CA LEU A 41 2.25 -6.90 8.16
C LEU A 41 0.76 -6.95 7.82
N VAL A 42 0.38 -7.62 6.72
CA VAL A 42 -1.02 -7.84 6.35
C VAL A 42 -1.77 -8.52 7.49
N GLU A 43 -1.24 -9.65 7.97
CA GLU A 43 -1.84 -10.43 9.05
C GLU A 43 -1.98 -9.62 10.34
N ARG A 44 -0.90 -8.97 10.79
CA ARG A 44 -0.91 -8.13 12.00
C ARG A 44 -2.02 -7.10 11.97
N TRP A 45 -2.22 -6.45 10.83
CA TRP A 45 -3.19 -5.39 10.66
C TRP A 45 -4.63 -5.90 10.49
N GLN A 46 -4.82 -7.08 9.88
CA GLN A 46 -6.13 -7.74 9.81
C GLN A 46 -6.57 -8.25 11.19
N LEU A 47 -5.64 -8.78 11.98
CA LEU A 47 -5.91 -9.26 13.34
C LEU A 47 -6.05 -8.11 14.36
N PHE A 48 -5.46 -6.94 14.10
CA PHE A 48 -5.49 -5.82 15.04
C PHE A 48 -6.92 -5.37 15.40
N ILE A 49 -7.86 -5.45 14.45
CA ILE A 49 -9.25 -5.05 14.68
C ILE A 49 -10.12 -6.16 15.25
N GLU A 50 -9.62 -7.38 15.35
CA GLU A 50 -10.41 -8.52 15.85
C GLU A 50 -10.80 -8.30 17.32
N GLY A 51 -12.10 -8.41 17.62
CA GLY A 51 -12.64 -8.18 18.96
C GLY A 51 -12.71 -6.69 19.37
N THR A 52 -12.43 -5.76 18.45
CA THR A 52 -12.59 -4.31 18.64
C THR A 52 -13.82 -3.79 17.90
N ASP A 53 -14.21 -2.55 18.19
CA ASP A 53 -15.19 -1.78 17.39
C ASP A 53 -14.54 -0.97 16.26
N GLY A 54 -13.25 -1.25 15.98
CA GLY A 54 -12.48 -0.60 14.94
C GLY A 54 -12.81 -1.13 13.53
N TRP A 55 -12.61 -0.28 12.54
CA TRP A 55 -12.74 -0.64 11.12
C TRP A 55 -11.48 -0.27 10.37
N THR A 56 -10.97 -1.18 9.52
CA THR A 56 -9.77 -0.97 8.71
C THR A 56 -10.08 -0.39 7.35
N THR A 57 -9.07 0.22 6.74
CA THR A 57 -9.03 0.48 5.29
C THR A 57 -8.04 -0.47 4.63
N ALA A 58 -8.14 -0.65 3.32
CA ALA A 58 -7.21 -1.44 2.54
C ALA A 58 -6.78 -0.64 1.31
N PHE A 59 -5.50 -0.28 1.23
CA PHE A 59 -4.90 0.41 0.09
C PHE A 59 -3.42 0.08 -0.04
N CYS A 60 -2.89 0.21 -1.26
CA CYS A 60 -1.46 0.02 -1.56
C CYS A 60 -0.84 1.21 -2.34
N GLU A 61 -1.67 2.14 -2.82
CA GLU A 61 -1.25 3.40 -3.45
C GLU A 61 -2.01 4.58 -2.85
N ASN A 62 -1.35 5.73 -2.84
CA ASN A 62 -1.95 7.04 -2.60
C ASN A 62 -1.08 8.10 -3.31
N HIS A 63 -1.48 9.37 -3.23
CA HIS A 63 -0.73 10.48 -3.85
C HIS A 63 0.70 10.66 -3.31
N ASP A 64 1.00 10.17 -2.11
CA ASP A 64 2.31 10.28 -1.46
C ASP A 64 3.24 9.08 -1.73
N SER A 65 2.73 8.03 -2.38
CA SER A 65 3.42 6.77 -2.58
C SER A 65 3.68 6.51 -4.06
N GLY A 66 4.83 5.89 -4.37
CA GLY A 66 5.06 5.32 -5.71
C GLY A 66 4.03 4.24 -6.07
N ARG A 67 3.92 3.93 -7.37
CA ARG A 67 2.95 2.97 -7.91
C ARG A 67 3.17 1.55 -7.39
N ALA A 68 2.08 0.86 -7.06
CA ALA A 68 2.09 -0.45 -6.43
C ALA A 68 2.69 -1.53 -7.34
N VAL A 69 2.47 -1.47 -8.65
CA VAL A 69 3.06 -2.44 -9.58
C VAL A 69 4.59 -2.37 -9.54
N SER A 70 5.17 -1.17 -9.55
CA SER A 70 6.62 -0.96 -9.47
C SER A 70 7.18 -1.24 -8.07
N ARG A 71 6.40 -1.09 -6.99
CA ARG A 71 6.85 -1.32 -5.61
C ARG A 71 6.70 -2.76 -5.12
N PHE A 72 5.58 -3.40 -5.43
CA PHE A 72 5.17 -4.67 -4.85
C PHE A 72 5.17 -5.83 -5.86
N GLY A 73 5.32 -5.55 -7.14
CA GLY A 73 5.33 -6.53 -8.22
C GLY A 73 6.50 -6.31 -9.18
N SER A 74 6.25 -6.56 -10.47
CA SER A 74 7.19 -6.26 -11.54
C SER A 74 6.50 -5.40 -12.60
N ASP A 75 7.13 -4.28 -12.95
CA ASP A 75 6.72 -3.41 -14.05
C ASP A 75 7.35 -3.79 -15.40
N SER A 76 8.07 -4.93 -15.46
CA SER A 76 8.56 -5.47 -16.73
C SER A 76 7.40 -5.84 -17.64
N THR A 77 7.56 -5.61 -18.95
CA THR A 77 6.51 -5.90 -19.95
C THR A 77 6.00 -7.35 -19.89
N ALA A 78 6.85 -8.30 -19.48
CA ALA A 78 6.49 -9.71 -19.37
C ALA A 78 5.59 -10.01 -18.15
N HIS A 79 5.69 -9.25 -17.06
CA HIS A 79 5.05 -9.57 -15.78
C HIS A 79 4.12 -8.47 -15.24
N TRP A 80 4.08 -7.31 -15.90
CA TRP A 80 3.29 -6.15 -15.53
C TRP A 80 1.82 -6.48 -15.24
N LYS A 81 1.15 -7.12 -16.20
CA LYS A 81 -0.28 -7.44 -16.09
C LYS A 81 -0.54 -8.39 -14.92
N THR A 82 0.22 -9.48 -14.85
CA THR A 82 0.08 -10.45 -13.75
C THR A 82 0.36 -9.83 -12.39
N SER A 83 1.31 -8.90 -12.32
CA SER A 83 1.61 -8.15 -11.09
C SER A 83 0.42 -7.28 -10.67
N ALA A 84 -0.14 -6.50 -11.60
CA ALA A 84 -1.31 -5.68 -11.34
C ALA A 84 -2.52 -6.54 -10.88
N ASP A 85 -2.77 -7.66 -11.57
CA ASP A 85 -3.88 -8.56 -11.25
C ASP A 85 -3.74 -9.17 -9.85
N ILE A 86 -2.54 -9.64 -9.47
CA ILE A 86 -2.29 -10.23 -8.14
C ILE A 86 -2.43 -9.18 -7.04
N ILE A 87 -1.94 -7.95 -7.26
CA ILE A 87 -2.07 -6.86 -6.29
C ILE A 87 -3.55 -6.50 -6.09
N ALA A 88 -4.30 -6.33 -7.18
CA ALA A 88 -5.73 -6.03 -7.13
C ALA A 88 -6.50 -7.14 -6.41
N GLN A 89 -6.21 -8.42 -6.74
CA GLN A 89 -6.81 -9.56 -6.08
C GLN A 89 -6.50 -9.57 -4.58
N GLY A 90 -5.22 -9.38 -4.21
CA GLY A 90 -4.80 -9.30 -2.81
C GLY A 90 -5.59 -8.26 -2.04
N GLN A 91 -5.69 -7.03 -2.54
CA GLN A 91 -6.44 -5.96 -1.87
C GLN A 91 -7.94 -6.24 -1.77
N SER A 92 -8.55 -6.81 -2.81
CA SER A 92 -9.98 -7.11 -2.82
C SER A 92 -10.40 -8.20 -1.82
N THR A 93 -9.45 -8.97 -1.30
CA THR A 93 -9.70 -10.06 -0.34
C THR A 93 -9.49 -9.65 1.12
N LEU A 94 -9.08 -8.40 1.38
CA LEU A 94 -8.82 -7.92 2.74
C LEU A 94 -10.09 -7.38 3.41
N THR A 95 -10.17 -7.56 4.72
CA THR A 95 -11.21 -6.92 5.54
C THR A 95 -10.92 -5.43 5.64
N GLY A 96 -11.96 -4.63 5.39
CA GLY A 96 -11.93 -3.18 5.51
C GLY A 96 -12.53 -2.47 4.30
N SER A 97 -12.50 -1.14 4.33
CA SER A 97 -12.87 -0.32 3.17
C SER A 97 -11.73 -0.26 2.17
N LEU A 98 -11.93 -0.82 0.97
CA LEU A 98 -10.98 -0.76 -0.14
C LEU A 98 -10.90 0.66 -0.72
N PHE A 99 -9.70 1.20 -0.83
CA PHE A 99 -9.42 2.42 -1.59
C PHE A 99 -8.55 2.08 -2.80
N LEU A 100 -8.97 2.59 -3.96
CA LEU A 100 -8.29 2.45 -5.23
C LEU A 100 -7.83 3.83 -5.70
N TYR A 101 -6.53 4.01 -5.90
CA TYR A 101 -5.99 5.28 -6.36
C TYR A 101 -6.11 5.42 -7.89
N GLN A 102 -6.24 6.66 -8.39
CA GLN A 102 -6.43 6.92 -9.81
C GLN A 102 -5.22 6.44 -10.62
N GLY A 103 -5.47 5.64 -11.65
CA GLY A 103 -4.45 4.97 -12.44
C GLY A 103 -4.08 3.57 -11.95
N GLN A 104 -4.42 3.23 -10.70
CA GLN A 104 -4.18 1.90 -10.16
C GLN A 104 -5.06 0.86 -10.86
N GLU A 105 -6.28 1.24 -11.23
CA GLU A 105 -7.22 0.42 -12.03
C GLU A 105 -6.65 0.04 -13.41
N PHE A 106 -5.73 0.85 -13.92
CA PHE A 106 -5.02 0.60 -15.17
C PHE A 106 -3.65 -0.05 -14.95
N GLY A 107 -3.25 -0.32 -13.71
CA GLY A 107 -1.93 -0.88 -13.39
C GLY A 107 -0.78 0.09 -13.69
N MET A 108 -0.97 1.41 -13.54
CA MET A 108 0.09 2.38 -13.83
C MET A 108 1.39 2.05 -13.09
N CYS A 109 2.52 2.21 -13.77
CA CYS A 109 3.86 2.04 -13.22
C CYS A 109 4.50 3.39 -12.90
N ASN A 110 5.58 3.36 -12.13
CA ASN A 110 6.40 4.54 -11.93
C ASN A 110 6.90 5.06 -13.28
N ILE A 111 7.01 6.38 -13.38
CA ILE A 111 7.68 7.01 -14.51
C ILE A 111 9.14 6.52 -14.57
N PRO A 112 9.72 6.34 -15.76
CA PRO A 112 11.14 6.01 -15.89
C PRO A 112 11.99 7.08 -15.20
N GLY A 113 13.07 6.67 -14.51
CA GLY A 113 13.97 7.57 -13.77
C GLY A 113 14.77 8.58 -14.61
N LEU A 114 14.41 8.76 -15.89
CA LEU A 114 14.98 9.72 -16.84
C LEU A 114 14.28 11.08 -16.82
N TRP A 115 13.30 11.27 -15.95
CA TRP A 115 12.68 12.59 -15.78
C TRP A 115 13.69 13.58 -15.16
N PRO A 116 14.01 14.69 -15.85
CA PRO A 116 14.89 15.71 -15.30
C PRO A 116 14.32 16.25 -13.99
N ILE A 117 15.17 16.43 -12.99
CA ILE A 117 14.77 16.98 -11.68
C ILE A 117 14.20 18.41 -11.82
N GLU A 118 14.50 19.10 -12.92
CA GLU A 118 13.89 20.40 -13.22
C GLU A 118 12.38 20.29 -13.50
N GLU A 119 11.91 19.19 -14.08
CA GLU A 119 10.50 18.98 -14.46
C GLU A 119 9.66 18.48 -13.27
N SER A 120 10.30 17.98 -12.21
CA SER A 120 9.62 17.47 -11.00
C SER A 120 9.36 18.54 -9.91
N LYS A 121 9.54 19.83 -10.23
CA LYS A 121 9.45 20.95 -9.27
C LYS A 121 8.30 21.94 -9.52
N GLU A 122 7.45 21.67 -10.49
CA GLU A 122 6.18 22.40 -10.71
C GLU A 122 5.01 21.64 -10.07
#